data_AF-A0A089KRN9-F1
#
_entry.id   AF-A0A089KRN9-F1
#
_cell.length_a   1.000
_cell.length_b   1.000
_cell.length_c   1.000
_cell.angle_alpha   90.00
_cell.angle_beta   90.00
_cell.angle_gamma   90.00
#
_symmetry.space_group_name_H-M   'P 1'
#
loop_
_entity.id
_entity.type
_entity.pdbx_description
1 polymer ?
#
loop_
_entity_poly.entity_id
_entity_poly.type
_entity_poly.pdbx_seq_one_letter_code
_entity_poly.pdbx_strand_id
1 'polypeptide(L)'
;MNRQLIEDTFRQLQTEMSGVAGIQLDLSPAECERMLAVLERHDLEYDRKVHLLGIYTILTVAAQRHMECVPHHHRLTRNILDGDYLYSFYLQFAVQCRELDLVAYMAPTLKKMQIRRSNGDFAAYDPAAGIDEFLLQESRQRSRTSKAI
;
A
#
# COMPACT_ATOMS: atom_id res chain seq x y z
N MET A 1 9.05 3.63 18.86
CA MET A 1 8.37 2.53 18.15
C MET A 1 8.04 2.90 16.72
N ASN A 2 7.21 3.94 16.47
CA ASN A 2 6.76 4.30 15.12
C ASN A 2 7.89 4.65 14.14
N ARG A 3 8.93 5.36 14.61
CA ARG A 3 10.11 5.66 13.79
C ARG A 3 10.85 4.40 13.34
N GLN A 4 11.04 3.44 14.25
CA GLN A 4 11.74 2.19 13.95
C GLN A 4 10.92 1.34 12.96
N LEU A 5 9.61 1.28 13.15
CA LEU A 5 8.69 0.60 12.22
C LEU A 5 8.80 1.18 10.80
N ILE A 6 8.82 2.51 10.68
CA ILE A 6 9.00 3.21 9.40
C ILE A 6 10.38 2.86 8.79
N GLU A 7 11.45 2.98 9.56
CA GLU A 7 12.82 2.73 9.10
C GLU A 7 13.02 1.27 8.64
N ASP A 8 12.51 0.30 9.40
CA ASP A 8 12.58 -1.12 9.05
C ASP A 8 11.75 -1.42 7.80
N THR A 9 10.57 -0.81 7.66
CA THR A 9 9.73 -0.93 6.47
C THR A 9 10.46 -0.42 5.23
N PHE A 10 11.00 0.80 5.27
CA PHE A 10 11.72 1.35 4.12
C PHE A 10 12.97 0.53 3.78
N ARG A 11 13.69 0.02 4.79
CA ARG A 11 14.85 -0.86 4.56
C ARG A 11 14.44 -2.14 3.84
N GLN A 12 13.34 -2.77 4.25
CA GLN A 12 12.83 -3.97 3.61
C GLN A 12 12.42 -3.69 2.16
N LEU A 13 11.65 -2.62 1.92
CA LEU A 13 11.23 -2.24 0.56
C LEU A 13 12.42 -1.95 -0.35
N GLN A 14 13.44 -1.23 0.13
CA GLN A 14 14.65 -0.94 -0.63
C GLN A 14 15.44 -2.20 -1.00
N THR A 15 15.42 -3.23 -0.14
CA THR A 15 16.10 -4.50 -0.39
C THR A 15 15.42 -5.30 -1.49
N GLU A 16 14.08 -5.26 -1.54
CA GLU A 16 13.28 -6.06 -2.48
C GLU A 16 13.08 -5.37 -3.84
N MET A 17 13.20 -4.04 -3.89
CA MET A 17 13.06 -3.31 -5.15
C MET A 17 14.27 -3.48 -6.07
N SER A 18 13.99 -3.58 -7.37
CA SER A 18 15.04 -3.50 -8.39
C SER A 18 15.73 -2.13 -8.35
N GLY A 19 17.03 -2.13 -8.02
CA GLY A 19 17.85 -0.91 -8.01
C GLY A 19 17.92 -0.20 -9.37
N VAL A 20 17.65 -0.90 -10.47
CA VAL A 20 17.62 -0.34 -11.83
C VAL A 20 16.43 0.62 -12.02
N ALA A 21 15.34 0.45 -11.27
CA ALA A 21 14.18 1.33 -11.36
C ALA A 21 14.50 2.76 -10.85
N GLY A 22 15.45 2.90 -9.93
CA GLY A 22 15.85 4.21 -9.38
C GLY A 22 14.69 4.98 -8.74
N ILE A 23 13.67 4.28 -8.26
CA ILE A 23 12.49 4.85 -7.60
C ILE A 23 12.82 5.01 -6.11
N GLN A 24 12.63 6.22 -5.60
CA GLN A 24 12.65 6.46 -4.15
C GLN A 24 11.23 6.29 -3.61
N LEU A 25 11.08 5.32 -2.71
CA LEU A 25 9.89 5.21 -1.88
C LEU A 25 10.06 6.15 -0.70
N ASP A 26 9.22 7.17 -0.67
CA ASP A 26 9.10 8.10 0.44
C ASP A 26 7.62 8.43 0.63
N LEU A 27 7.27 8.72 1.87
CA LEU A 27 5.93 9.16 2.25
C LEU A 27 6.06 10.46 3.03
N SER A 28 5.12 11.36 2.80
CA SER A 28 5.02 12.53 3.67
C SER A 28 4.75 12.08 5.13
N PRO A 29 5.18 12.86 6.15
CA PRO A 29 4.88 12.55 7.54
C PRO A 29 3.39 12.31 7.79
N ALA A 30 2.51 13.06 7.11
CA ALA A 30 1.06 12.90 7.21
C ALA A 30 0.53 11.58 6.61
N GLU A 31 1.20 11.00 5.60
CA GLU A 31 0.86 9.67 5.06
C GLU A 31 1.33 8.57 6.01
N CYS A 32 2.54 8.70 6.56
CA CYS A 32 3.03 7.81 7.61
C CYS A 32 2.09 7.79 8.81
N GLU A 33 1.72 8.96 9.34
CA GLU A 33 0.82 9.09 10.50
C GLU A 33 -0.55 8.46 10.24
N ARG A 34 -1.12 8.63 9.05
CA ARG A 34 -2.41 8.02 8.67
C ARG A 34 -2.38 6.50 8.81
N MET A 35 -1.36 5.86 8.25
CA MET A 35 -1.25 4.40 8.32
C MET A 35 -0.85 3.92 9.72
N LEU A 36 0.05 4.62 10.40
CA LEU A 36 0.42 4.29 11.78
C LEU A 36 -0.78 4.30 12.72
N ALA A 37 -1.66 5.31 12.58
CA ALA A 37 -2.88 5.38 13.37
C ALA A 37 -3.81 4.18 13.12
N VAL A 38 -3.83 3.61 11.92
CA VAL A 38 -4.55 2.35 11.64
C VAL A 38 -3.86 1.20 12.36
N LEU A 39 -2.55 1.03 12.18
CA LEU A 39 -1.79 -0.09 12.75
C LEU A 39 -1.81 -0.13 14.29
N GLU A 40 -1.91 1.02 14.96
CA GLU A 40 -1.99 1.11 16.42
C GLU A 40 -3.35 0.70 16.99
N ARG A 41 -4.43 0.76 16.18
CA ARG A 41 -5.78 0.35 16.62
C ARG A 41 -5.97 -1.16 16.62
N HIS A 42 -5.08 -1.90 15.96
CA HIS A 42 -5.19 -3.35 15.80
C HIS A 42 -4.07 -4.07 16.55
N ASP A 43 -4.43 -5.19 17.17
CA ASP A 43 -3.47 -6.08 17.81
C ASP A 43 -2.76 -6.92 16.74
N LEU A 44 -1.59 -6.43 16.31
CA LEU A 44 -0.79 -6.98 15.22
C LEU A 44 0.64 -7.22 15.69
N GLU A 45 1.19 -8.37 15.29
CA GLU A 45 2.62 -8.66 15.37
C GLU A 45 3.43 -7.59 14.61
N TYR A 46 4.64 -7.31 15.11
CA TYR A 46 5.50 -6.26 14.56
C TYR A 46 5.78 -6.46 13.07
N ASP A 47 6.16 -7.69 12.67
CA ASP A 47 6.46 -8.03 11.27
C ASP A 47 5.26 -7.76 10.37
N ARG A 48 4.04 -8.05 10.85
CA ARG A 48 2.83 -7.74 10.09
C ARG A 48 2.60 -6.25 9.94
N LYS A 49 2.90 -5.45 10.96
CA LYS A 49 2.86 -3.97 10.84
C LYS A 49 3.83 -3.48 9.77
N VAL A 50 5.05 -4.05 9.69
CA VAL A 50 6.03 -3.74 8.65
C VAL A 50 5.47 -4.07 7.26
N HIS A 51 4.90 -5.27 7.08
CA HIS A 51 4.32 -5.70 5.81
C HIS A 51 3.18 -4.77 5.34
N LEU A 52 2.25 -4.45 6.24
CA LEU A 52 1.09 -3.61 5.94
C LEU A 52 1.51 -2.16 5.64
N LEU A 53 2.47 -1.61 6.39
CA LEU A 53 3.04 -0.29 6.08
C LEU A 53 3.78 -0.29 4.74
N GLY A 54 4.45 -1.40 4.40
CA GLY A 54 5.13 -1.58 3.12
C GLY A 54 4.13 -1.58 1.96
N ILE A 55 3.08 -2.39 2.04
CA ILE A 55 1.98 -2.43 1.07
C ILE A 55 1.34 -1.04 0.90
N TYR A 56 1.03 -0.38 2.01
CA TYR A 56 0.47 0.98 2.01
C TYR A 56 1.38 1.97 1.27
N THR A 57 2.68 1.93 1.58
CA THR A 57 3.71 2.79 0.96
C THR A 57 3.74 2.60 -0.55
N ILE A 58 3.84 1.35 -1.01
CA ILE A 58 3.92 1.04 -2.45
C ILE A 58 2.69 1.55 -3.18
N LEU A 59 1.49 1.25 -2.66
CA LEU A 59 0.22 1.66 -3.28
C LEU A 59 0.05 3.18 -3.31
N THR A 60 0.48 3.88 -2.25
CA THR A 60 0.40 5.33 -2.14
C THR A 60 1.33 5.99 -3.15
N VAL A 61 2.59 5.57 -3.22
CA VAL A 61 3.56 6.13 -4.17
C VAL A 61 3.17 5.79 -5.61
N ALA A 62 2.68 4.58 -5.89
CA ALA A 62 2.17 4.21 -7.22
C ALA A 62 1.06 5.16 -7.67
N ALA A 63 0.11 5.42 -6.78
CA ALA A 63 -0.98 6.33 -7.03
C ALA A 63 -0.51 7.77 -7.27
N GLN A 64 0.45 8.27 -6.48
CA GLN A 64 1.05 9.59 -6.68
C GLN A 64 1.73 9.71 -8.04
N ARG A 65 2.51 8.71 -8.47
CA ARG A 65 3.18 8.71 -9.78
C ARG A 65 2.18 8.84 -10.93
N HIS A 66 1.09 8.07 -10.88
CA HIS A 66 0.03 8.19 -11.89
C HIS A 66 -0.75 9.50 -11.81
N MET A 67 -0.85 10.14 -10.64
CA MET A 67 -1.44 11.49 -10.51
C MET A 67 -0.55 12.59 -11.10
N GLU A 68 0.77 12.40 -11.10
CA GLU A 68 1.74 13.32 -11.70
C GLU A 68 1.86 13.16 -13.24
N CYS A 69 1.05 12.31 -13.86
CA CYS A 69 1.01 12.10 -15.31
C CYS A 69 0.27 13.24 -16.02
N VAL A 70 0.95 14.37 -16.18
CA VAL A 70 0.43 15.54 -16.90
C VAL A 70 0.86 15.51 -18.38
N PRO A 71 -0.03 15.79 -19.35
CA PRO A 71 0.32 15.87 -20.76
C PRO A 71 1.50 16.82 -21.00
N HIS A 72 2.41 16.44 -21.92
CA HIS A 72 3.62 17.20 -22.28
C HIS A 72 4.65 17.41 -21.16
N HIS A 73 4.44 16.84 -19.97
CA HIS A 73 5.45 16.89 -18.91
C HIS A 73 6.63 15.96 -19.25
N HIS A 74 7.87 16.45 -19.07
CA HIS A 74 9.09 15.71 -19.41
C HIS A 74 9.24 14.37 -18.65
N ARG A 75 8.58 14.22 -17.49
CA ARG A 75 8.56 12.97 -16.72
C ARG A 75 7.37 12.06 -17.01
N LEU A 76 6.48 12.40 -17.94
CA LEU A 76 5.24 11.64 -18.18
C LEU A 76 5.50 10.14 -18.36
N THR A 77 6.38 9.77 -19.29
CA THR A 77 6.72 8.37 -19.54
C THR A 77 7.30 7.69 -18.30
N ARG A 78 8.18 8.39 -17.56
CA ARG A 78 8.76 7.85 -16.33
C ARG A 78 7.72 7.63 -15.24
N ASN A 79 6.81 8.58 -15.04
CA ASN A 79 5.76 8.50 -14.03
C ASN A 79 4.77 7.37 -14.33
N ILE A 80 4.45 7.12 -15.62
CA ILE A 80 3.65 5.96 -16.05
C ILE A 80 4.37 4.66 -15.66
N LEU A 81 5.64 4.51 -16.09
CA LEU A 81 6.42 3.30 -15.85
C LEU A 81 6.69 3.04 -14.37
N ASP A 82 7.01 4.08 -13.60
CA ASP A 82 7.25 3.99 -12.16
C ASP A 82 5.96 3.53 -11.45
N GLY A 83 4.80 4.09 -11.81
CA GLY A 83 3.52 3.67 -11.23
C GLY A 83 3.13 2.22 -11.58
N ASP A 84 3.35 1.80 -12.84
CA ASP A 84 3.05 0.43 -13.29
C ASP A 84 3.99 -0.60 -12.65
N TYR A 85 5.27 -0.24 -12.53
CA TYR A 85 6.25 -1.02 -11.78
C TYR A 85 5.81 -1.19 -10.33
N LEU A 86 5.43 -0.10 -9.64
CA LEU A 86 5.04 -0.16 -8.24
C LEU A 86 3.77 -0.99 -8.00
N TYR A 87 2.77 -0.92 -8.89
CA TYR A 87 1.60 -1.80 -8.80
C TYR A 87 1.96 -3.29 -8.97
N SER A 88 2.92 -3.60 -9.83
CA SER A 88 3.43 -4.97 -9.99
C SER A 88 4.24 -5.41 -8.76
N PHE A 89 5.08 -4.51 -8.25
CA PHE A 89 5.91 -4.75 -7.07
C PHE A 89 5.07 -4.95 -5.81
N TYR A 90 3.96 -4.23 -5.64
CA TYR A 90 3.00 -4.45 -4.54
C TYR A 90 2.52 -5.91 -4.47
N LEU A 91 2.18 -6.51 -5.61
CA LEU A 91 1.72 -7.90 -5.66
C LEU A 91 2.85 -8.86 -5.26
N GLN A 92 4.06 -8.65 -5.77
CA GLN A 92 5.23 -9.44 -5.42
C GLN A 92 5.55 -9.36 -3.92
N PHE A 93 5.57 -8.14 -3.38
CA PHE A 93 5.83 -7.89 -1.97
C PHE A 93 4.76 -8.52 -1.07
N ALA A 94 3.48 -8.40 -1.44
CA ALA A 94 2.39 -9.00 -0.70
C ALA A 94 2.44 -10.54 -0.71
N VAL A 95 2.85 -11.16 -1.82
CA VAL A 95 3.10 -12.61 -1.90
C VAL A 95 4.20 -13.02 -0.92
N GLN A 96 5.33 -12.31 -0.91
CA GLN A 96 6.45 -12.58 0.00
C GLN A 96 6.06 -12.44 1.47
N CYS A 97 5.24 -11.43 1.78
CA CYS A 97 4.72 -11.17 3.13
C CYS A 97 3.55 -12.07 3.53
N ARG A 98 3.07 -12.93 2.61
CA ARG A 98 1.88 -13.79 2.79
C ARG A 98 0.58 -13.03 3.06
N GLU A 99 0.46 -11.81 2.55
CA GLU A 99 -0.73 -10.94 2.70
C GLU A 99 -1.70 -11.08 1.50
N LEU A 100 -1.91 -12.30 1.01
CA LEU A 100 -2.73 -12.57 -0.18
C LEU A 100 -4.22 -12.28 0.05
N ASP A 101 -4.73 -12.49 1.27
CA ASP A 101 -6.12 -12.19 1.60
C ASP A 101 -6.39 -10.68 1.54
N LEU A 102 -5.43 -9.87 1.98
CA LEU A 102 -5.49 -8.42 1.84
C LEU A 102 -5.48 -8.02 0.35
N VAL A 103 -4.63 -8.65 -0.47
CA VAL A 103 -4.61 -8.41 -1.92
C VAL A 103 -5.96 -8.71 -2.54
N ALA A 104 -6.54 -9.88 -2.24
CA ALA A 104 -7.84 -10.27 -2.75
C ALA A 104 -8.94 -9.29 -2.31
N TYR A 105 -8.89 -8.80 -1.07
CA TYR A 105 -9.82 -7.80 -0.55
C TYR A 105 -9.68 -6.44 -1.26
N MET A 106 -8.46 -5.95 -1.47
CA MET A 106 -8.20 -4.62 -2.03
C MET A 106 -8.33 -4.56 -3.55
N ALA A 107 -8.06 -5.66 -4.27
CA ALA A 107 -7.99 -5.69 -5.73
C ALA A 107 -9.21 -5.08 -6.45
N PRO A 108 -10.47 -5.37 -6.05
CA PRO A 108 -11.64 -4.76 -6.70
C PRO A 108 -11.66 -3.24 -6.57
N THR A 109 -11.33 -2.71 -5.39
CA THR A 109 -11.34 -1.27 -5.11
C THR A 109 -10.19 -0.57 -5.83
N LEU A 110 -8.99 -1.15 -5.82
CA LEU A 110 -7.84 -0.65 -6.58
C LEU A 110 -8.13 -0.61 -8.08
N LYS A 111 -8.77 -1.66 -8.63
CA LYS A 111 -9.10 -1.69 -10.06
C LYS A 111 -10.14 -0.64 -10.43
N LYS A 112 -11.19 -0.47 -9.61
CA LYS A 112 -12.20 0.59 -9.81
C LYS A 112 -11.57 1.97 -9.77
N MET A 113 -10.63 2.21 -8.86
CA MET A 113 -9.88 3.47 -8.79
C MET A 113 -9.09 3.72 -10.08
N GLN A 114 -8.31 2.74 -10.56
CA GLN A 114 -7.55 2.86 -11.80
C GLN A 114 -8.43 3.19 -13.01
N ILE A 115 -9.60 2.54 -13.12
CA ILE A 115 -10.58 2.81 -14.20
C ILE A 115 -11.18 4.22 -14.09
N ARG A 116 -11.54 4.66 -12.87
CA ARG A 116 -12.04 6.02 -12.65
C ARG A 116 -11.01 7.06 -13.07
N ARG A 117 -9.75 6.85 -12.70
CA ARG A 117 -8.63 7.72 -13.08
C ARG A 117 -8.41 7.78 -14.58
N SER A 118 -8.47 6.65 -15.29
CA SER A 118 -8.37 6.67 -16.77
C SER A 118 -9.50 7.45 -17.43
N ASN A 119 -10.64 7.62 -16.75
CA ASN A 119 -11.77 8.43 -17.20
C ASN A 119 -11.71 9.90 -16.72
N GLY A 120 -10.63 10.33 -16.09
CA GLY A 120 -10.45 11.69 -15.59
C GLY A 120 -11.07 11.95 -14.21
N ASP A 121 -11.54 10.91 -13.50
CA ASP A 121 -11.96 11.02 -12.11
C ASP A 121 -10.77 10.75 -11.17
N PHE A 122 -10.28 11.83 -10.57
CA PHE A 122 -9.12 11.84 -9.66
C PHE A 122 -9.53 11.87 -8.18
N ALA A 123 -10.73 11.41 -7.84
CA ALA A 123 -11.15 11.29 -6.44
C ALA A 123 -10.08 10.56 -5.60
N ALA A 124 -9.83 11.10 -4.41
CA ALA A 124 -8.82 10.59 -3.50
C ALA A 124 -9.17 9.14 -3.11
N TYR A 125 -8.21 8.24 -3.30
CA TYR A 125 -8.26 6.90 -2.75
C TYR A 125 -7.42 6.87 -1.48
N ASP A 126 -7.97 6.25 -0.44
CA ASP A 126 -7.30 6.08 0.84
C ASP A 126 -6.99 4.59 1.07
N PRO A 127 -5.77 4.14 0.75
CA PRO A 127 -5.37 2.75 1.00
C PRO A 127 -5.39 2.40 2.50
N ALA A 128 -5.16 3.37 3.40
CA ALA A 128 -5.16 3.12 4.84
C ALA A 128 -6.57 2.74 5.34
N ALA A 129 -7.60 3.42 4.85
CA ALA A 129 -8.99 3.07 5.15
C ALA A 129 -9.35 1.64 4.66
N GLY A 130 -8.91 1.28 3.45
CA GLY A 130 -9.13 -0.07 2.93
C GLY A 130 -8.45 -1.16 3.76
N ILE A 131 -7.23 -0.91 4.26
CA ILE A 131 -6.52 -1.83 5.15
C ILE A 131 -7.21 -1.91 6.52
N ASP A 132 -7.66 -0.78 7.07
CA ASP A 132 -8.39 -0.75 8.35
C ASP A 132 -9.68 -1.59 8.30
N GLU A 133 -10.47 -1.43 7.24
CA GLU A 133 -11.68 -2.22 7.03
C GLU A 133 -11.40 -3.72 6.91
N PHE A 134 -10.32 -4.09 6.20
CA PHE A 134 -9.88 -5.48 6.09
C PHE A 134 -9.54 -6.06 7.47
N LEU A 135 -8.76 -5.36 8.28
CA LEU A 135 -8.36 -5.81 9.62
C LEU A 135 -9.58 -5.93 10.57
N LEU A 136 -10.55 -5.02 10.47
CA LEU A 136 -11.82 -5.12 11.18
C LEU A 136 -12.63 -6.36 10.76
N GLN A 137 -12.64 -6.70 9.47
CA GLN A 137 -13.31 -7.90 8.99
C GLN A 137 -12.60 -9.17 9.48
N GLU A 138 -11.28 -9.20 9.40
CA GLU A 138 -10.45 -10.34 9.82
C GLU A 138 -10.63 -10.63 11.32
N SER A 139 -10.56 -9.60 12.17
CA SER A 139 -10.75 -9.74 13.63
C SER A 139 -12.15 -10.28 13.98
N ARG A 140 -13.19 -9.81 13.29
CA ARG A 140 -14.57 -10.32 13.48
C ARG A 140 -14.70 -11.79 13.09
N GLN A 141 -14.03 -12.22 12.03
CA GLN A 141 -14.03 -13.63 11.61
C GLN A 141 -13.31 -14.51 12.63
N ARG A 142 -12.14 -14.09 13.13
CA ARG A 142 -11.40 -14.80 14.19
C ARG A 142 -12.22 -14.92 15.48
N SER A 143 -12.94 -13.87 15.87
CA SER A 143 -13.82 -13.90 17.05
C SER A 143 -14.99 -14.89 16.87
N ARG A 144 -15.57 -14.98 15.67
CA ARG A 144 -16.66 -15.91 15.36
C ARG A 144 -16.21 -17.36 15.38
N THR A 145 -15.05 -17.68 14.82
CA THR A 145 -14.50 -19.04 14.82
C THR A 145 -14.07 -19.49 16.22
N SER A 146 -13.56 -18.56 17.05
CA SER A 146 -13.21 -18.85 18.44
C SER A 146 -14.42 -19.17 19.34
N LYS A 147 -15.60 -18.62 19.03
CA LYS A 147 -16.87 -18.92 19.73
C LYS A 147 -17.57 -20.20 19.27
N ALA A 148 -17.11 -20.82 18.19
CA ALA A 148 -17.71 -22.02 17.60
C ALA A 148 -17.01 -23.33 18.03
N ILE A 149 -16.08 -23.25 18.97
CA ILE A 149 -15.33 -24.36 19.60
C ILE A 149 -15.68 -24.36 21.09
#